data_AF-A0A2W4KVB9-F1
#
_entry.id   AF-A0A2W4KVB9-F1
#
_cell.length_a   1.000
_cell.length_b   1.000
_cell.length_c   1.000
_cell.angle_alpha   90.00
_cell.angle_beta   90.00
_cell.angle_gamma   90.00
#
_symmetry.space_group_name_H-M   'P 1'
#
loop_
_entity.id
_entity.type
_entity.pdbx_description
1 polymer ?
#
loop_
_entity_poly.entity_id
_entity_poly.type
_entity_poly.pdbx_seq_one_letter_code
_entity_poly.pdbx_strand_id
1 'polypeptide(L)'
;MSLSLYEGKRRDLTPLKLLVTANVVLGLCAVLFWEPMSVLIAEPILWATGQGIGMSPELLDYPFVLIWFLPIACACVAWIAGKVGWTKLAYFAAFYPLLYLGLVFGWYHLTPAQWH
;
A
#
# COMPACT_ATOMS: atom_id res chain seq x y z
N MET A 1 -24.11 40.74 -11.77
CA MET A 1 -23.19 39.73 -12.33
C MET A 1 -22.50 39.02 -11.17
N SER A 2 -23.08 37.92 -10.68
CA SER A 2 -22.43 37.05 -9.69
C SER A 2 -21.50 36.13 -10.45
N LEU A 3 -20.23 36.53 -10.56
CA LEU A 3 -19.16 35.62 -10.93
C LEU A 3 -19.23 34.43 -9.97
N SER A 4 -19.62 33.31 -10.56
CA SER A 4 -19.83 32.02 -9.93
C SER A 4 -18.62 31.67 -9.05
N LEU A 5 -18.84 31.62 -7.73
CA LEU A 5 -17.95 31.05 -6.70
C LEU A 5 -17.54 29.58 -6.97
N TYR A 6 -17.96 29.02 -8.11
CA TYR A 6 -17.67 27.69 -8.62
C TYR A 6 -16.45 27.65 -9.55
N GLU A 7 -15.90 28.79 -9.96
CA GLU A 7 -14.65 28.84 -10.72
C GLU A 7 -13.44 28.71 -9.79
N GLY A 8 -12.76 27.56 -9.89
CA GLY A 8 -11.31 27.66 -10.11
C GLY A 8 -10.37 27.15 -9.04
N LYS A 9 -10.82 26.55 -7.93
CA LYS A 9 -9.89 25.69 -7.16
C LYS A 9 -9.81 24.33 -7.84
N ARG A 10 -9.14 24.27 -9.01
CA ARG A 10 -8.63 23.01 -9.56
C ARG A 10 -7.79 22.39 -8.44
N ARG A 11 -8.35 21.38 -7.77
CA ARG A 11 -7.64 20.65 -6.71
C ARG A 11 -6.38 20.08 -7.34
N ASP A 12 -5.23 20.44 -6.79
CA ASP A 12 -3.98 19.86 -7.22
C ASP A 12 -3.99 18.36 -6.86
N LEU A 13 -4.07 17.52 -7.90
CA LEU A 13 -4.06 16.07 -7.79
C LEU A 13 -2.66 15.49 -7.97
N THR A 14 -1.63 16.33 -8.17
CA THR A 14 -0.24 15.90 -8.30
C THR A 14 0.22 15.01 -7.14
N PRO A 15 -0.01 15.36 -5.86
CA PRO A 15 0.37 14.47 -4.76
C PRO A 15 -0.36 13.12 -4.78
N LEU A 16 -1.65 13.09 -5.13
CA LEU A 16 -2.39 11.83 -5.27
C LEU A 16 -1.81 10.98 -6.41
N LYS A 17 -1.49 11.58 -7.55
CA LYS A 17 -0.87 10.87 -8.68
C LYS A 17 0.49 10.29 -8.29
N LEU A 18 1.32 11.05 -7.57
CA LEU A 18 2.60 10.57 -7.08
C LEU A 18 2.44 9.37 -6.15
N LEU A 19 1.48 9.42 -5.22
CA LEU A 19 1.18 8.29 -4.33
C LEU A 19 0.70 7.05 -5.09
N VAL A 20 -0.20 7.23 -6.06
CA VAL A 20 -0.67 6.12 -6.92
C VAL A 20 0.48 5.53 -7.72
N THR A 21 1.32 6.36 -8.35
CA THR A 21 2.50 5.90 -9.10
C THR A 21 3.48 5.17 -8.19
N ALA A 22 3.74 5.67 -6.98
CA ALA A 22 4.65 5.01 -6.03
C ALA A 22 4.14 3.62 -5.65
N ASN A 23 2.84 3.46 -5.39
CA ASN A 23 2.24 2.15 -5.11
C ASN A 23 2.33 1.19 -6.30
N VAL A 24 2.11 1.68 -7.52
CA VAL A 24 2.25 0.86 -8.74
C VAL A 24 3.71 0.43 -8.93
N VAL A 25 4.67 1.33 -8.75
CA VAL A 25 6.10 1.02 -8.84
C VAL A 25 6.48 0.00 -7.76
N LEU A 26 6.02 0.17 -6.52
CA LEU A 26 6.26 -0.79 -5.45
C LEU A 26 5.71 -2.18 -5.79
N GLY A 27 4.47 -2.26 -6.28
CA GLY A 27 3.87 -3.52 -6.71
C GLY A 27 4.63 -4.17 -7.87
N LEU A 28 5.06 -3.39 -8.87
CA LEU A 28 5.90 -3.88 -9.97
C LEU A 28 7.26 -4.37 -9.48
N CYS A 29 7.91 -3.65 -8.56
CA CYS A 29 9.16 -4.10 -7.97
C CYS A 29 9.00 -5.42 -7.22
N ALA A 30 7.90 -5.58 -6.49
CA ALA A 30 7.61 -6.81 -5.75
C ALA A 30 7.39 -8.02 -6.67
N VAL A 31 6.91 -7.82 -7.90
CA VAL A 31 6.75 -8.88 -8.91
C VAL A 31 8.05 -9.13 -9.69
N LEU A 32 8.70 -8.06 -10.17
CA LEU A 32 9.85 -8.16 -11.08
C LEU A 32 11.18 -8.40 -10.36
N PHE A 33 11.31 -7.91 -9.13
CA PHE A 33 12.52 -8.00 -8.31
C PHE A 33 12.21 -8.74 -7.00
N TRP A 34 11.38 -9.78 -7.08
CA TRP A 34 10.91 -10.51 -5.92
C TRP A 34 12.06 -11.15 -5.11
N GLU A 35 13.11 -11.67 -5.75
CA GLU A 35 14.28 -12.26 -5.07
C GLU A 35 15.00 -11.25 -4.16
N PRO A 36 15.51 -10.11 -4.65
CA PRO A 36 16.18 -9.13 -3.78
C PRO A 36 15.21 -8.46 -2.79
N MET A 37 13.93 -8.29 -3.15
CA MET A 37 12.93 -7.81 -2.20
C MET A 37 12.70 -8.82 -1.07
N SER A 38 12.72 -10.13 -1.34
CA SER A 38 12.56 -11.14 -0.31
C SER A 38 13.68 -11.06 0.73
N VAL A 39 14.93 -10.80 0.33
CA VAL A 39 16.04 -10.65 1.29
C VAL A 39 15.82 -9.53 2.30
N LEU A 40 15.20 -8.43 1.88
CA LEU A 40 15.00 -7.25 2.73
C LEU A 40 13.69 -7.28 3.53
N ILE A 41 12.71 -8.07 3.08
CA ILE A 41 11.31 -7.91 3.48
C ILE A 41 10.71 -9.23 3.96
N ALA A 42 11.29 -10.37 3.60
CA ALA A 42 10.78 -11.67 3.99
C ALA A 42 10.73 -11.83 5.50
N GLU A 43 11.82 -11.50 6.20
CA GLU A 43 11.90 -11.66 7.66
C GLU A 43 10.81 -10.86 8.41
N PRO A 44 10.66 -9.53 8.21
CA PRO A 44 9.60 -8.77 8.86
C PRO A 44 8.19 -9.30 8.61
N ILE A 45 7.92 -9.73 7.38
CA ILE A 45 6.57 -10.15 7.01
C ILE A 45 6.30 -11.60 7.42
N LEU A 46 7.27 -12.50 7.30
CA LEU A 46 7.18 -13.86 7.83
C LEU A 46 7.00 -13.84 9.34
N TRP A 47 7.67 -12.93 10.04
CA TRP A 47 7.47 -12.75 11.46
C TRP A 47 6.05 -12.24 11.80
N ALA A 48 5.54 -11.27 11.04
CA ALA A 48 4.18 -10.75 11.23
C ALA A 48 3.07 -11.75 10.85
N THR A 49 3.35 -12.70 9.96
CA THR A 49 2.38 -13.69 9.44
C THR A 49 2.61 -15.11 9.98
N GLY A 50 3.73 -15.34 10.67
CA GLY A 50 4.25 -16.67 11.00
C GLY A 50 3.47 -17.45 12.05
N GLN A 51 2.56 -16.81 12.79
CA GLN A 51 1.68 -17.51 13.74
C GLN A 51 0.39 -18.08 13.10
N GLY A 52 0.16 -17.89 11.80
CA GLY A 52 -1.15 -18.15 11.18
C GLY A 52 -1.20 -19.05 9.95
N ILE A 53 -0.07 -19.54 9.42
CA ILE A 53 -0.07 -20.36 8.19
C ILE A 53 -0.60 -21.76 8.53
N GLY A 54 -1.91 -21.95 8.41
CA GLY A 54 -2.57 -23.25 8.55
C GLY A 54 -2.11 -24.25 7.48
N MET A 55 -2.49 -25.52 7.65
CA MET A 55 -2.13 -26.58 6.69
C MET A 55 -2.77 -26.42 5.29
N SER A 56 -3.68 -25.46 5.13
CA SER A 56 -4.31 -25.06 3.86
C SER A 56 -4.15 -23.55 3.65
N PRO A 57 -2.97 -23.06 3.21
CA PRO A 57 -2.75 -21.63 3.03
C PRO A 57 -3.64 -21.08 1.90
N GLU A 58 -4.43 -20.06 2.22
CA GLU A 58 -5.15 -19.26 1.23
C GLU A 58 -4.19 -18.29 0.54
N LEU A 59 -4.56 -17.77 -0.64
CA LEU A 59 -3.72 -16.84 -1.40
C LEU A 59 -3.33 -15.60 -0.57
N LEU A 60 -4.20 -15.16 0.34
CA LEU A 60 -3.97 -14.00 1.22
C LEU A 60 -3.11 -14.34 2.45
N ASP A 61 -2.96 -15.62 2.77
CA ASP A 61 -2.05 -16.08 3.83
C ASP A 61 -0.58 -16.01 3.38
N TYR A 62 -0.34 -15.84 2.08
CA TYR A 62 1.00 -15.64 1.57
C TYR A 62 1.49 -14.23 1.88
N PRO A 63 2.51 -14.07 2.74
CA PRO A 63 3.02 -12.77 3.17
C PRO A 63 3.43 -11.88 2.00
N PHE A 64 3.97 -12.49 0.94
CA PHE A 64 4.42 -11.78 -0.25
C PHE A 64 3.27 -11.28 -1.13
N VAL A 65 2.09 -11.91 -1.07
CA VAL A 65 0.91 -11.44 -1.80
C VAL A 65 0.48 -10.08 -1.30
N LEU A 66 0.60 -9.82 0.01
CA LEU A 66 0.32 -8.50 0.59
C LEU A 66 1.25 -7.40 0.07
N ILE A 67 2.48 -7.73 -0.35
CA ILE A 67 3.47 -6.73 -0.81
C ILE A 67 3.16 -6.21 -2.21
N TRP A 68 2.65 -7.06 -3.12
CA TRP A 68 2.35 -6.63 -4.48
C TRP A 68 0.86 -6.40 -4.73
N PHE A 69 -0.02 -7.24 -4.16
CA PHE A 69 -1.45 -7.15 -4.40
C PHE A 69 -2.05 -5.92 -3.71
N LEU A 70 -1.69 -5.67 -2.44
CA LEU A 70 -2.28 -4.58 -1.66
C LEU A 70 -1.97 -3.20 -2.27
N PRO A 71 -0.72 -2.85 -2.63
CA PRO A 71 -0.43 -1.56 -3.25
C PRO A 71 -1.15 -1.38 -4.59
N ILE A 72 -1.21 -2.44 -5.42
CA ILE A 72 -1.86 -2.38 -6.73
C ILE A 72 -3.38 -2.21 -6.57
N ALA A 73 -4.03 -3.02 -5.73
CA ALA A 73 -5.46 -2.93 -5.47
C ALA A 73 -5.84 -1.54 -4.91
N CYS A 74 -5.07 -1.05 -3.94
CA CYS A 74 -5.26 0.28 -3.37
C CYS A 74 -5.01 1.40 -4.39
N ALA A 75 -4.02 1.26 -5.28
CA ALA A 75 -3.78 2.21 -6.38
C ALA A 75 -4.95 2.25 -7.37
N CYS A 76 -5.53 1.10 -7.71
CA CYS A 76 -6.74 1.02 -8.55
C CYS A 76 -7.93 1.71 -7.88
N VAL A 77 -8.19 1.42 -6.60
CA VAL A 77 -9.28 2.07 -5.84
C VAL A 77 -9.05 3.58 -5.73
N ALA A 78 -7.81 4.01 -5.45
CA ALA A 78 -7.45 5.42 -5.37
C ALA A 78 -7.65 6.15 -6.70
N TRP A 79 -7.30 5.52 -7.82
CA TRP A 79 -7.53 6.05 -9.16
C TRP A 79 -9.02 6.24 -9.42
N ILE A 80 -9.84 5.20 -9.18
CA ILE A 80 -11.30 5.25 -9.41
C ILE A 80 -11.95 6.31 -8.52
N ALA A 81 -11.64 6.31 -7.22
CA ALA A 81 -12.13 7.31 -6.28
C ALA A 81 -11.72 8.74 -6.68
N GLY A 82 -10.51 8.90 -7.23
CA GLY A 82 -10.03 10.17 -7.78
C GLY A 82 -10.84 10.64 -9.00
N LYS A 83 -11.31 9.72 -9.85
CA LYS A 83 -12.17 10.04 -11.01
C LYS A 83 -13.60 10.41 -10.61
N VAL A 84 -14.15 9.79 -9.57
CA VAL A 84 -15.52 10.05 -9.06
C VAL A 84 -15.57 11.30 -8.15
N GLY A 85 -14.42 11.90 -7.84
CA GLY A 85 -14.34 13.10 -7.00
C GLY A 85 -14.34 12.81 -5.49
N TRP A 86 -14.24 11.54 -5.09
CA TRP A 86 -14.16 11.11 -3.68
C TRP A 86 -12.74 11.27 -3.15
N THR A 87 -12.29 12.52 -3.05
CA THR A 87 -10.88 12.85 -2.77
C THR A 87 -10.36 12.25 -1.46
N LYS A 88 -11.18 12.24 -0.39
CA LYS A 88 -10.79 11.66 0.90
C LYS A 88 -10.50 10.17 0.79
N LEU A 89 -11.38 9.42 0.12
CA LEU A 89 -11.21 7.99 -0.12
C LEU A 89 -9.99 7.73 -0.99
N ALA A 90 -9.76 8.55 -2.03
CA ALA A 90 -8.62 8.40 -2.92
C ALA A 90 -7.28 8.53 -2.17
N TYR A 91 -7.14 9.53 -1.30
CA TYR A 91 -5.94 9.68 -0.46
C TYR A 91 -5.82 8.55 0.57
N PHE A 92 -6.91 8.17 1.22
CA PHE A 92 -6.88 7.07 2.18
C PHE A 92 -6.42 5.78 1.51
N ALA A 93 -7.01 5.42 0.36
CA ALA A 93 -6.63 4.25 -0.40
C ALA A 93 -5.18 4.31 -0.87
N ALA A 94 -4.69 5.44 -1.38
CA ALA A 94 -3.31 5.57 -1.83
C ALA A 94 -2.29 5.54 -0.67
N PHE A 95 -2.67 5.98 0.53
CA PHE A 95 -1.80 6.02 1.69
C PHE A 95 -1.80 4.71 2.49
N TYR A 96 -2.90 3.95 2.44
CA TYR A 96 -3.10 2.74 3.23
C TYR A 96 -1.97 1.70 3.08
N PRO A 97 -1.46 1.37 1.88
CA PRO A 97 -0.38 0.39 1.76
C PRO A 97 0.91 0.84 2.45
N LEU A 98 1.25 2.13 2.35
CA LEU A 98 2.42 2.69 3.03
C LEU A 98 2.26 2.65 4.55
N LEU A 99 1.06 2.97 5.05
CA LEU A 99 0.76 2.88 6.47
C LEU A 99 0.84 1.45 6.98
N TYR A 100 0.23 0.50 6.26
CA TYR A 100 0.20 -0.91 6.63
C TYR A 100 1.62 -1.51 6.65
N LEU A 101 2.38 -1.32 5.57
CA LEU A 101 3.77 -1.79 5.52
C LEU A 101 4.61 -1.10 6.59
N GLY A 102 4.51 0.22 6.72
CA GLY A 102 5.24 0.98 7.75
C GLY A 102 4.97 0.46 9.18
N LEU A 103 3.73 0.06 9.47
CA LEU A 103 3.39 -0.58 10.74
C LEU A 103 4.03 -1.96 10.89
N VAL A 104 3.99 -2.82 9.87
CA VAL A 104 4.60 -4.15 9.90
C VAL A 104 6.11 -4.07 10.12
N PHE A 105 6.82 -3.26 9.32
CA PHE A 105 8.27 -3.08 9.43
C PHE A 105 8.66 -2.37 10.73
N GLY A 106 7.92 -1.32 11.10
CA GLY A 106 8.16 -0.60 12.34
C GLY A 106 7.99 -1.52 13.55
N TRP A 107 6.93 -2.30 13.57
CA TRP A 107 6.68 -3.25 14.65
C TRP A 107 7.77 -4.33 14.71
N TYR A 108 8.20 -4.88 13.58
CA TYR A 108 9.34 -5.81 13.54
C TYR A 108 10.57 -5.16 14.18
N HIS A 109 11.07 -4.04 13.67
CA HIS A 109 12.31 -3.45 14.20
C HIS A 109 12.22 -2.87 15.62
N LEU A 110 11.02 -2.53 16.10
CA LEU A 110 10.82 -1.96 17.44
C LEU A 110 10.51 -3.01 18.51
N THR A 111 10.13 -4.23 18.13
CA THR A 111 9.89 -5.29 19.12
C THR A 111 11.21 -5.86 19.65
N PRO A 112 11.26 -6.29 20.93
CA PRO A 112 12.47 -6.85 21.51
C PRO A 112 12.93 -8.07 20.70
N ALA A 113 14.23 -8.20 20.43
CA ALA A 113 14.80 -9.32 19.66
C ALA A 113 14.48 -10.72 20.21
N GLN A 114 13.99 -10.81 21.45
CA GLN A 114 13.53 -12.04 22.08
C GLN A 114 12.20 -12.55 21.52
N TRP A 115 11.45 -11.69 20.82
CA TRP A 115 10.15 -11.98 20.23
C TRP A 115 10.25 -12.31 18.75
N HIS A 116 11.46 -12.23 18.19
CA HIS A 116 11.82 -12.52 16.80
C HIS A 116 12.23 -13.97 16.64
#